data_AF-A0A916GJF4-F1
#
_entry.id   AF-A0A916GJF4-F1
#
_cell.length_a   1.000
_cell.length_b   1.000
_cell.length_c   1.000
_cell.angle_alpha   90.00
_cell.angle_beta   90.00
_cell.angle_gamma   90.00
#
_symmetry.space_group_name_H-M   'P 1'
#
loop_
_entity.id
_entity.type
_entity.pdbx_description
1 polymer ?
#
loop_
_entity_poly.entity_id
_entity_poly.type
_entity_poly.pdbx_seq_one_letter_code
_entity_poly.pdbx_strand_id
1 'polypeptide(L)'
;MTTTTPVKKTLFQRSLDRIEIIGNRLPHPAILFGMLAVIVAVASAVGALFNLQAVHPVDGRVISVNSLLSADGLRWIYTNIVKNFIAFPPLGLVLVVMIGLGVAEGSGLFNVLIRQLVLKAPKKLITASLVFTGIISHLASEAGYVILIPMGAMMFHALGRHPMAGLAAAFCGVSGGFGANFLIGSVDPVLSGLTTTAAQIIQPDFIVSPVVNYYFQFVSGFLIVIVGVWVTEKIVEPRLGKYAGTETPIPLEQLNSA
;
A
#
# COMPACT_ATOMS: atom_id res chain seq x y z
N MET A 1 17.67 -32.27 31.40
CA MET A 1 16.32 -31.72 31.13
C MET A 1 16.30 -30.27 31.55
N THR A 2 16.54 -29.34 30.62
CA THR A 2 16.39 -27.90 30.86
C THR A 2 14.91 -27.57 30.81
N THR A 3 14.29 -27.43 31.96
CA THR A 3 12.91 -26.97 32.12
C THR A 3 12.85 -25.48 31.76
N THR A 4 12.55 -25.17 30.50
CA THR A 4 12.21 -23.81 30.09
C THR A 4 10.86 -23.45 30.71
N THR A 5 10.90 -22.64 31.77
CA THR A 5 9.70 -22.07 32.39
C THR A 5 9.03 -21.17 31.33
N PRO A 6 7.71 -21.30 31.06
CA PRO A 6 7.06 -20.48 30.06
C PRO A 6 7.06 -19.02 30.51
N VAL A 7 7.79 -18.17 29.79
CA VAL A 7 7.83 -16.73 30.02
C VAL A 7 6.40 -16.19 29.89
N LYS A 8 5.89 -15.51 30.94
CA LYS A 8 4.57 -14.89 30.91
C LYS A 8 4.53 -13.83 29.80
N LYS A 9 3.83 -14.15 28.70
CA LYS A 9 3.65 -13.23 27.56
C LYS A 9 2.99 -11.92 28.01
N THR A 10 3.56 -10.79 27.60
CA THR A 10 3.00 -9.45 27.86
C THR A 10 1.70 -9.24 27.09
N LEU A 11 0.87 -8.27 27.50
CA LEU A 11 -0.38 -7.94 26.80
C LEU A 11 -0.14 -7.61 25.32
N PHE A 12 0.95 -6.89 25.01
CA PHE A 12 1.35 -6.57 23.65
C PHE A 12 1.71 -7.82 22.83
N GLN A 13 2.48 -8.75 23.41
CA GLN A 13 2.79 -10.02 22.73
C GLN A 13 1.53 -10.82 22.42
N ARG A 14 0.55 -10.84 23.34
CA ARG A 14 -0.74 -11.50 23.09
C ARG A 14 -1.55 -10.82 21.97
N SER A 15 -1.47 -9.50 21.83
CA SER A 15 -2.10 -8.82 20.69
C SER A 15 -1.42 -9.16 19.36
N LEU A 16 -0.09 -9.26 19.34
CA LEU A 16 0.64 -9.69 18.15
C LEU A 16 0.29 -11.13 17.75
N ASP A 17 0.25 -12.05 18.73
CA ASP A 17 -0.18 -13.43 18.50
C ASP A 17 -1.59 -13.48 17.85
N ARG A 18 -2.51 -12.61 18.27
CA ARG A 18 -3.86 -12.53 17.68
C ARG A 18 -3.83 -12.01 16.25
N ILE A 19 -3.04 -10.97 15.98
CA ILE A 19 -2.89 -10.41 14.64
C ILE A 19 -2.34 -11.47 13.69
N GLU A 20 -1.32 -12.22 14.12
CA GLU A 20 -0.72 -13.32 13.36
C GLU A 20 -1.76 -14.42 13.06
N ILE A 21 -2.52 -14.87 14.07
CA ILE A 21 -3.54 -15.92 13.89
C ILE A 21 -4.63 -15.46 12.90
N ILE A 22 -5.07 -14.20 13.00
CA ILE A 22 -6.10 -13.66 12.10
C ILE A 22 -5.54 -13.52 10.68
N GLY A 23 -4.33 -12.99 10.53
CA GLY A 23 -3.66 -12.86 9.25
C GLY A 23 -3.48 -14.21 8.54
N ASN A 24 -3.02 -15.23 9.26
CA ASN A 24 -2.81 -16.58 8.72
C ASN A 24 -4.12 -17.31 8.36
N ARG A 25 -5.26 -16.87 8.89
CA ARG A 25 -6.57 -17.45 8.56
C ARG A 25 -7.19 -16.87 7.30
N LEU A 26 -6.74 -15.69 6.86
CA LEU A 26 -7.28 -15.07 5.66
C LEU A 26 -6.77 -15.84 4.42
N PRO A 27 -7.68 -16.38 3.58
CA PRO A 27 -7.27 -17.04 2.36
C PRO A 27 -6.71 -16.03 1.38
N HIS A 28 -6.01 -16.54 0.36
CA HIS A 28 -5.51 -15.72 -0.74
C HIS A 28 -6.63 -14.82 -1.31
N PRO A 29 -6.39 -13.51 -1.59
CA PRO A 29 -7.44 -12.58 -2.03
C PRO A 29 -8.29 -13.08 -3.19
N ALA A 30 -7.69 -13.79 -4.16
CA ALA A 30 -8.43 -14.40 -5.28
C ALA A 30 -9.49 -15.41 -4.82
N ILE A 31 -9.18 -16.23 -3.80
CA ILE A 31 -10.14 -17.18 -3.21
C ILE A 31 -11.24 -16.42 -2.48
N LEU A 32 -10.90 -15.32 -1.80
CA LEU A 32 -11.87 -14.47 -1.12
C LEU A 32 -12.88 -13.88 -2.12
N PHE A 33 -12.43 -13.33 -3.25
CA PHE A 33 -13.34 -12.86 -4.31
C PHE A 33 -14.16 -14.00 -4.94
N GLY A 34 -13.57 -15.19 -5.12
CA GLY A 34 -14.30 -16.37 -5.57
C GLY A 34 -15.42 -16.78 -4.62
N MET A 35 -15.15 -16.79 -3.31
CA MET A 35 -16.17 -17.04 -2.28
C MET A 35 -17.26 -15.96 -2.29
N LEU A 36 -16.89 -14.68 -2.40
CA LEU A 36 -17.86 -13.59 -2.50
C LEU A 36 -18.76 -13.73 -3.73
N ALA A 37 -18.22 -14.13 -4.89
CA ALA A 37 -19.02 -14.36 -6.08
C ALA A 37 -20.04 -15.48 -5.89
N VAL A 38 -19.65 -16.59 -5.25
CA VAL A 38 -20.56 -17.69 -4.90
C VAL A 38 -21.63 -17.22 -3.91
N ILE A 39 -21.23 -16.46 -2.88
CA ILE A 39 -22.16 -15.89 -1.89
C ILE A 39 -23.19 -14.99 -2.58
N VAL A 40 -22.76 -14.10 -3.50
CA VAL A 40 -23.66 -13.24 -4.26
C VAL A 40 -24.62 -14.05 -5.14
N ALA A 41 -24.14 -15.11 -5.79
CA ALA A 41 -24.99 -15.98 -6.60
C ALA A 41 -26.09 -16.65 -5.74
N VAL A 42 -25.73 -17.22 -4.58
CA VAL A 42 -26.68 -17.84 -3.65
C VAL A 42 -27.63 -16.80 -3.05
N ALA A 43 -27.11 -15.67 -2.57
CA ALA A 43 -27.90 -14.59 -1.98
C ALA A 43 -28.91 -14.01 -2.98
N SER A 44 -28.52 -13.86 -4.25
CA SER A 44 -29.41 -13.41 -5.32
C SER A 44 -30.57 -14.38 -5.57
N ALA A 45 -30.31 -15.69 -5.47
CA ALA A 45 -31.35 -16.72 -5.60
C ALA A 45 -32.32 -16.68 -4.41
N VAL A 46 -31.82 -16.58 -3.19
CA VAL A 46 -32.65 -16.45 -1.98
C VAL A 46 -33.49 -15.17 -2.04
N GLY A 47 -32.90 -14.04 -2.40
CA GLY A 47 -33.63 -12.76 -2.51
C GLY A 47 -34.72 -12.77 -3.58
N ALA A 48 -34.47 -13.45 -4.71
CA ALA A 48 -35.48 -13.62 -5.76
C ALA A 48 -36.63 -14.54 -5.32
N LEU A 49 -36.36 -15.60 -4.53
CA LEU A 49 -37.41 -16.49 -4.00
C LEU A 49 -38.43 -15.73 -3.14
N PHE A 50 -37.97 -14.73 -2.37
CA PHE A 50 -38.82 -13.88 -1.55
C PHE A 50 -39.37 -12.63 -2.29
N ASN A 51 -39.09 -12.49 -3.59
CA ASN A 51 -39.46 -11.31 -4.39
C ASN A 51 -39.06 -9.98 -3.74
N LEU A 52 -37.86 -9.94 -3.16
CA LEU A 52 -37.36 -8.75 -2.47
C LEU A 52 -37.28 -7.55 -3.43
N GLN A 53 -37.79 -6.42 -2.95
CA GLN A 53 -37.82 -5.16 -3.69
C GLN A 53 -37.40 -4.01 -2.77
N ALA A 54 -36.80 -2.98 -3.37
CA ALA A 54 -36.45 -1.74 -2.70
C ALA A 54 -36.74 -0.55 -3.61
N VAL A 55 -36.79 0.66 -3.06
CA VAL A 55 -36.88 1.90 -3.85
C VAL A 55 -35.48 2.44 -4.07
N HIS A 56 -35.11 2.69 -5.31
CA HIS A 56 -33.82 3.24 -5.66
C HIS A 56 -33.71 4.70 -5.16
N PRO A 57 -32.65 5.05 -4.41
CA PRO A 57 -32.59 6.32 -3.68
C PRO A 57 -32.41 7.56 -4.58
N VAL A 58 -31.99 7.39 -5.84
CA VAL A 58 -31.69 8.51 -6.74
C VAL A 58 -32.85 8.85 -7.68
N ASP A 59 -33.46 7.84 -8.30
CA ASP A 59 -34.50 8.02 -9.33
C ASP A 59 -35.89 7.54 -8.88
N GLY A 60 -36.01 7.00 -7.66
CA GLY A 60 -37.28 6.61 -7.04
C GLY A 60 -37.93 5.36 -7.65
N ARG A 61 -37.26 4.64 -8.56
CA ARG A 61 -37.80 3.43 -9.19
C ARG A 61 -37.77 2.25 -8.23
N VAL A 62 -38.74 1.35 -8.36
CA VAL A 62 -38.71 0.08 -7.63
C VAL A 62 -37.70 -0.85 -8.30
N ILE A 63 -36.71 -1.31 -7.53
CA ILE A 63 -35.70 -2.27 -7.94
C ILE A 63 -36.00 -3.64 -7.34
N SER A 64 -35.88 -4.69 -8.14
CA SER A 64 -36.12 -6.09 -7.75
C SER A 64 -34.83 -6.90 -7.81
N VAL A 65 -34.72 -7.91 -6.93
CA VAL A 65 -33.57 -8.83 -6.96
C VAL A 65 -33.68 -9.80 -8.14
N ASN A 66 -32.64 -9.86 -8.97
CA ASN A 66 -32.52 -10.82 -10.06
C ASN A 66 -31.61 -11.98 -9.65
N SER A 67 -32.10 -13.22 -9.75
CA SER A 67 -31.32 -14.42 -9.42
C SER A 67 -30.31 -14.74 -10.51
N LEU A 68 -29.02 -14.81 -10.13
CA LEU A 68 -27.94 -15.25 -11.01
C LEU A 68 -27.96 -16.76 -11.29
N LEU A 69 -28.64 -17.55 -10.45
CA LEU A 69 -28.77 -19.01 -10.61
C LEU A 69 -30.00 -19.42 -11.45
N SER A 70 -30.76 -18.43 -11.95
CA SER A 70 -31.84 -18.68 -12.91
C SER A 70 -31.30 -19.00 -14.31
N ALA A 71 -32.16 -19.50 -15.21
CA ALA A 71 -31.76 -19.74 -16.60
C ALA A 71 -31.24 -18.48 -17.30
N ASP A 72 -31.88 -17.34 -17.04
CA ASP A 72 -31.46 -16.04 -17.58
C ASP A 72 -30.19 -15.52 -16.90
N GLY A 73 -30.05 -15.72 -15.59
CA GLY A 73 -28.85 -15.37 -14.82
C GLY A 73 -27.61 -16.13 -15.29
N LEU A 74 -27.73 -17.45 -15.50
CA LEU A 74 -26.66 -18.27 -16.05
C LEU A 74 -26.29 -17.81 -17.48
N ARG A 75 -27.28 -17.57 -18.34
CA ARG A 75 -27.04 -17.02 -19.69
C ARG A 75 -26.32 -15.68 -19.62
N TRP A 76 -26.70 -14.81 -18.69
CA TRP A 76 -26.07 -13.51 -18.48
C TRP A 76 -24.60 -13.65 -18.05
N ILE A 77 -24.29 -14.57 -17.12
CA ILE A 77 -22.91 -14.84 -16.68
C ILE A 77 -22.04 -15.25 -17.88
N TYR A 78 -22.48 -16.26 -18.64
CA TYR A 78 -21.71 -16.75 -19.79
C TYR A 78 -21.50 -15.69 -20.89
N THR A 79 -22.51 -14.85 -21.14
CA THR A 79 -22.46 -13.85 -22.21
C THR A 79 -21.70 -12.57 -21.82
N ASN A 80 -21.57 -12.27 -20.52
CA ASN A 80 -20.95 -11.03 -20.04
C ASN A 80 -19.62 -11.21 -19.32
N ILE A 81 -19.16 -12.43 -19.03
CA ILE A 81 -17.92 -12.65 -18.28
C ILE A 81 -16.70 -11.91 -18.86
N VAL A 82 -16.50 -12.02 -20.18
CA VAL A 82 -15.38 -11.34 -20.87
C VAL A 82 -15.60 -9.83 -20.92
N LYS A 83 -16.84 -9.39 -21.19
CA LYS A 83 -17.18 -7.96 -21.26
C LYS A 83 -16.94 -7.28 -19.92
N ASN A 84 -17.37 -7.91 -18.81
CA ASN A 84 -17.18 -7.40 -17.46
C ASN A 84 -15.71 -7.34 -17.08
N PHE A 85 -14.91 -8.33 -17.49
CA PHE A 85 -13.47 -8.34 -17.24
C PHE A 85 -12.75 -7.21 -17.99
N ILE A 86 -13.03 -7.04 -19.29
CA ILE A 86 -12.39 -6.01 -20.12
C ILE A 86 -12.85 -4.60 -19.73
N ALA A 87 -14.14 -4.44 -19.41
CA ALA A 87 -14.72 -3.15 -19.03
C ALA A 87 -14.42 -2.75 -17.58
N PHE A 88 -13.72 -3.60 -16.81
CA PHE A 88 -13.38 -3.29 -15.42
C PHE A 88 -12.46 -2.07 -15.37
N PRO A 89 -12.90 -0.91 -14.84
CA PRO A 89 -12.18 0.36 -14.96
C PRO A 89 -10.71 0.35 -14.52
N PRO A 90 -10.32 -0.37 -13.43
CA PRO A 90 -8.90 -0.50 -13.07
C PRO A 90 -8.02 -1.10 -14.16
N LEU A 91 -8.54 -2.04 -14.97
CA LEU A 91 -7.72 -2.82 -15.90
C LEU A 91 -7.03 -1.92 -16.94
N GLY A 92 -7.80 -1.08 -17.63
CA GLY A 92 -7.25 -0.21 -18.68
C GLY A 92 -6.30 0.85 -18.13
N LEU A 93 -6.69 1.52 -17.05
CA LEU A 93 -5.89 2.61 -16.47
C LEU A 93 -4.57 2.09 -15.89
N VAL A 94 -4.59 0.95 -15.20
CA VAL A 94 -3.38 0.36 -14.61
C VAL A 94 -2.41 -0.08 -15.69
N LEU A 95 -2.86 -0.74 -16.75
CA LEU A 95 -1.98 -1.20 -17.84
C LEU A 95 -1.21 -0.04 -18.48
N VAL A 96 -1.88 1.08 -18.76
CA VAL A 96 -1.23 2.26 -19.36
C VAL A 96 -0.20 2.87 -18.42
N VAL A 97 -0.54 3.03 -17.14
CA VAL A 97 0.37 3.61 -16.14
C VAL A 97 1.56 2.69 -15.86
N MET A 98 1.34 1.36 -15.83
CA MET A 98 2.40 0.36 -15.64
C MET A 98 3.43 0.35 -16.76
N ILE A 99 3.05 0.65 -18.00
CA ILE A 99 4.02 0.77 -19.11
C ILE A 99 5.00 1.91 -18.83
N GLY A 100 4.50 3.09 -18.46
CA GLY A 100 5.34 4.25 -18.15
C GLY A 100 6.24 4.02 -16.93
N LEU A 101 5.68 3.49 -15.85
CA LEU A 101 6.44 3.15 -14.65
C LEU A 101 7.46 2.04 -14.91
N GLY A 102 7.12 1.02 -15.70
CA GLY A 102 8.02 -0.06 -16.08
C GLY A 102 9.22 0.43 -16.90
N VAL A 103 9.05 1.42 -17.78
CA VAL A 103 10.18 2.04 -18.51
C VAL A 103 11.07 2.85 -17.56
N ALA A 104 10.48 3.63 -16.65
CA ALA A 104 11.23 4.40 -15.66
C ALA A 104 12.00 3.51 -14.68
N GLU A 105 11.41 2.40 -14.25
CA GLU A 105 12.05 1.43 -13.38
C GLU A 105 13.11 0.61 -14.14
N GLY A 106 12.77 0.10 -15.32
CA GLY A 106 13.67 -0.69 -16.16
C GLY A 106 14.90 0.07 -16.67
N SER A 107 14.80 1.40 -16.81
CA SER A 107 15.97 2.27 -17.09
C SER A 107 16.81 2.59 -15.87
N GLY A 108 16.36 2.22 -14.66
CA GLY A 108 17.04 2.51 -13.40
C GLY A 108 16.85 3.94 -12.87
N LEU A 109 15.98 4.75 -13.48
CA LEU A 109 15.74 6.14 -13.10
C LEU A 109 15.38 6.27 -11.61
N PHE A 110 14.42 5.48 -11.14
CA PHE A 110 14.00 5.54 -9.75
C PHE A 110 15.09 5.09 -8.77
N ASN A 111 15.86 4.05 -9.12
CA ASN A 111 16.98 3.60 -8.30
C ASN A 111 18.02 4.70 -8.12
N VAL A 112 18.35 5.43 -9.19
CA VAL A 112 19.29 6.56 -9.14
C VAL A 112 18.71 7.71 -8.31
N LEU A 113 17.44 8.08 -8.53
CA LEU A 113 16.79 9.17 -7.80
C LEU A 113 16.74 8.91 -6.29
N ILE A 114 16.32 7.71 -5.88
CA ILE A 114 16.29 7.28 -4.47
C ILE A 114 17.69 7.39 -3.85
N ARG A 115 18.71 6.86 -4.51
CA ARG A 115 20.09 6.92 -4.01
C ARG A 115 20.60 8.35 -3.90
N GLN A 116 20.35 9.18 -4.92
CA GLN A 116 20.81 10.57 -4.93
C GLN A 116 20.14 11.41 -3.83
N LEU A 117 18.83 11.24 -3.59
CA LEU A 117 18.10 11.97 -2.55
C LEU A 117 18.66 11.73 -1.15
N VAL A 118 19.13 10.51 -0.89
CA VAL A 118 19.70 10.12 0.40
C VAL A 118 21.17 10.54 0.51
N LEU A 119 21.98 10.25 -0.51
CA LEU A 119 23.43 10.50 -0.47
C LEU A 119 23.78 11.99 -0.50
N LYS A 120 22.96 12.82 -1.16
CA LYS A 120 23.15 14.29 -1.20
C LYS A 120 22.47 15.03 -0.05
N ALA A 121 21.75 14.33 0.83
CA ALA A 121 21.08 14.99 1.95
C ALA A 121 22.08 15.54 2.97
N PRO A 122 21.88 16.75 3.49
CA PRO A 122 22.74 17.29 4.54
C PRO A 122 22.58 16.47 5.82
N LYS A 123 23.66 16.29 6.58
CA LYS A 123 23.71 15.43 7.78
C LYS A 123 22.54 15.64 8.76
N LYS A 124 22.09 16.90 8.92
CA LYS A 124 20.98 17.28 9.82
C LYS A 124 19.59 16.83 9.32
N LEU A 125 19.42 16.61 8.02
CA LEU A 125 18.13 16.24 7.42
C LEU A 125 18.11 14.78 6.93
N ILE A 126 19.08 13.96 7.32
CA ILE A 126 19.17 12.56 6.88
C ILE A 126 17.92 11.78 7.28
N THR A 127 17.40 11.97 8.50
CA THR A 127 16.15 11.33 8.92
C THR A 127 15.00 11.72 8.00
N ALA A 128 14.84 13.03 7.74
CA ALA A 128 13.78 13.55 6.89
C ALA A 128 13.91 13.07 5.44
N SER A 129 15.13 13.04 4.91
CA SER A 129 15.43 12.54 3.58
C SER A 129 15.10 11.05 3.45
N LEU A 130 15.40 10.22 4.46
CA LEU A 130 15.03 8.80 4.42
C LEU A 130 13.52 8.59 4.41
N VAL A 131 12.77 9.28 5.28
CA VAL A 131 11.31 9.16 5.31
C VAL A 131 10.70 9.68 4.01
N PHE A 132 11.14 10.85 3.54
CA PHE A 132 10.69 11.47 2.30
C PHE A 132 10.98 10.60 1.07
N THR A 133 12.20 10.09 0.96
CA THR A 133 12.59 9.16 -0.12
C THR A 133 11.79 7.87 -0.03
N GLY A 134 11.46 7.42 1.18
CA GLY A 134 10.60 6.25 1.40
C GLY A 134 9.22 6.44 0.82
N ILE A 135 8.61 7.60 1.05
CA ILE A 135 7.31 7.95 0.45
C ILE A 135 7.40 7.92 -1.09
N ILE A 136 8.42 8.59 -1.66
CA ILE A 136 8.61 8.64 -3.12
C ILE A 136 8.87 7.25 -3.72
N SER A 137 9.49 6.34 -2.97
CA SER A 137 9.87 5.02 -3.47
C SER A 137 8.69 4.15 -3.90
N HIS A 138 7.45 4.49 -3.51
CA HIS A 138 6.24 3.79 -3.99
C HIS A 138 5.98 3.93 -5.48
N LEU A 139 6.54 4.97 -6.12
CA LEU A 139 6.51 5.09 -7.58
C LEU A 139 7.31 3.96 -8.26
N ALA A 140 8.23 3.34 -7.53
CA ALA A 140 9.19 2.35 -8.01
C ALA A 140 8.94 0.95 -7.44
N SER A 141 7.71 0.67 -7.00
CA SER A 141 7.16 -0.55 -6.40
C SER A 141 8.05 -1.23 -5.32
N GLU A 142 9.17 -1.84 -5.73
CA GLU A 142 10.03 -2.67 -4.88
C GLU A 142 11.35 -1.99 -4.47
N ALA A 143 11.78 -0.94 -5.18
CA ALA A 143 13.07 -0.30 -4.94
C ALA A 143 13.21 0.25 -3.50
N GLY A 144 12.11 0.73 -2.92
CA GLY A 144 12.07 1.22 -1.54
C GLY A 144 12.47 0.15 -0.52
N TYR A 145 11.90 -1.04 -0.61
CA TYR A 145 12.19 -2.12 0.34
C TYR A 145 13.60 -2.69 0.15
N VAL A 146 14.03 -2.86 -1.09
CA VAL A 146 15.31 -3.50 -1.42
C VAL A 146 16.50 -2.58 -1.17
N ILE A 147 16.38 -1.29 -1.53
CA ILE A 147 17.53 -0.37 -1.56
C ILE A 147 17.49 0.60 -0.37
N LEU A 148 16.35 1.24 -0.12
CA LEU A 148 16.30 2.35 0.82
C LEU A 148 16.44 1.89 2.28
N ILE A 149 15.86 0.75 2.65
CA ILE A 149 15.91 0.25 4.02
C ILE A 149 17.37 -0.07 4.45
N PRO A 150 18.15 -0.87 3.69
CA PRO A 150 19.57 -1.06 4.01
C PRO A 150 20.37 0.24 3.95
N MET A 151 20.09 1.12 2.98
CA MET A 151 20.77 2.42 2.89
C MET A 151 20.52 3.30 4.12
N GLY A 152 19.31 3.30 4.67
CA GLY A 152 18.99 4.03 5.89
C GLY A 152 19.84 3.58 7.08
N ALA A 153 20.02 2.27 7.24
CA ALA A 153 20.90 1.71 8.26
C ALA A 153 22.37 2.13 8.05
N MET A 154 22.88 2.02 6.82
CA MET A 154 24.25 2.39 6.48
C MET A 154 24.52 3.88 6.69
N MET A 155 23.60 4.76 6.29
CA MET A 155 23.74 6.21 6.46
C MET A 155 23.74 6.62 7.93
N PHE A 156 22.88 6.02 8.74
CA PHE A 156 22.91 6.28 10.19
C PHE A 156 24.23 5.81 10.79
N HIS A 157 24.72 4.62 10.40
CA HIS A 157 26.02 4.12 10.85
C HIS A 157 27.17 5.07 10.47
N ALA A 158 27.24 5.51 9.21
CA ALA A 158 28.30 6.39 8.71
C ALA A 158 28.34 7.75 9.41
N LEU A 159 27.20 8.18 9.99
CA LEU A 159 27.07 9.42 10.75
C LEU A 159 27.25 9.22 12.26
N GLY A 160 27.60 8.02 12.71
CA GLY A 160 27.74 7.68 14.14
C GLY A 160 26.41 7.58 14.89
N ARG A 161 25.28 7.49 14.17
CA ARG A 161 23.93 7.28 14.72
C ARG A 161 23.59 5.79 14.76
N HIS A 162 22.55 5.42 15.50
CA HIS A 162 22.18 4.03 15.66
C HIS A 162 21.59 3.44 14.35
N PRO A 163 22.19 2.40 13.73
CA PRO A 163 21.76 1.89 12.41
C PRO A 163 20.30 1.41 12.40
N MET A 164 19.84 0.77 13.47
CA MET A 164 18.43 0.34 13.60
C MET A 164 17.43 1.51 13.58
N ALA A 165 17.83 2.72 14.00
CA ALA A 165 16.96 3.89 13.90
C ALA A 165 16.82 4.33 12.43
N GLY A 166 17.90 4.26 11.65
CA GLY A 166 17.87 4.53 10.21
C GLY A 166 17.06 3.50 9.43
N LEU A 167 17.19 2.22 9.80
CA LEU A 167 16.36 1.13 9.27
C LEU A 167 14.87 1.38 9.55
N ALA A 168 14.53 1.70 10.80
CA ALA A 168 13.16 1.99 11.19
C ALA A 168 12.60 3.25 10.50
N ALA A 169 13.41 4.29 10.32
CA ALA A 169 13.01 5.51 9.61
C ALA A 169 12.69 5.23 8.14
N ALA A 170 13.57 4.50 7.45
CA ALA A 170 13.35 4.10 6.06
C ALA A 170 12.12 3.19 5.94
N PHE A 171 11.98 2.18 6.81
CA PHE A 171 10.81 1.30 6.80
C PHE A 171 9.50 2.05 7.08
N CYS A 172 9.52 3.04 7.97
CA CYS A 172 8.37 3.92 8.23
C CYS A 172 8.00 4.73 6.98
N GLY A 173 8.99 5.29 6.27
CA GLY A 173 8.74 6.05 5.04
C GLY A 173 8.18 5.19 3.91
N VAL A 174 8.71 3.97 3.73
CA VAL A 174 8.19 3.02 2.74
C VAL A 174 6.84 2.47 3.23
N SER A 175 6.80 1.56 4.20
CA SER A 175 5.55 0.90 4.58
C SER A 175 4.46 1.86 5.10
N GLY A 176 4.82 2.81 5.95
CA GLY A 176 3.86 3.77 6.54
C GLY A 176 3.45 4.89 5.59
N GLY A 177 4.26 5.18 4.57
CA GLY A 177 4.01 6.22 3.58
C GLY A 177 3.15 5.80 2.40
N PHE A 178 2.75 4.53 2.28
CA PHE A 178 2.11 3.97 1.07
C PHE A 178 0.87 4.75 0.59
N GLY A 179 0.07 5.27 1.51
CA GLY A 179 -1.14 6.03 1.21
C GLY A 179 -0.92 7.52 0.92
N ALA A 180 0.31 8.02 1.07
CA ALA A 180 0.66 9.41 0.76
C ALA A 180 1.70 9.44 -0.35
N ASN A 181 1.59 10.39 -1.25
CA ASN A 181 2.55 10.54 -2.33
C ASN A 181 2.58 11.98 -2.84
N PHE A 182 3.74 12.37 -3.38
CA PHE A 182 3.91 13.68 -4.01
C PHE A 182 3.59 13.65 -5.51
N LEU A 183 3.48 12.46 -6.10
CA LEU A 183 3.17 12.20 -7.50
C LEU A 183 2.14 11.08 -7.60
N ILE A 184 1.41 11.02 -8.72
CA ILE A 184 0.47 9.94 -8.97
C ILE A 184 1.23 8.62 -9.16
N GLY A 185 0.88 7.63 -8.35
CA GLY A 185 1.46 6.30 -8.35
C GLY A 185 0.56 5.24 -8.99
N SER A 186 1.05 4.00 -8.96
CA SER A 186 0.37 2.82 -9.48
C SER A 186 -0.94 2.51 -8.76
N VAL A 187 -1.05 2.92 -7.50
CA VAL A 187 -2.18 2.63 -6.60
C VAL A 187 -3.38 3.52 -6.91
N ASP A 188 -3.17 4.75 -7.38
CA ASP A 188 -4.25 5.72 -7.57
C ASP A 188 -5.23 5.32 -8.68
N PRO A 189 -4.77 4.83 -9.85
CA PRO A 189 -5.65 4.24 -10.86
C PRO A 189 -6.44 3.03 -10.36
N VAL A 190 -5.83 2.19 -9.52
CA VAL A 190 -6.51 1.01 -8.93
C VAL A 190 -7.64 1.46 -8.02
N LEU A 191 -7.34 2.34 -7.06
CA LEU A 191 -8.33 2.81 -6.08
C LEU A 191 -9.45 3.60 -6.75
N SER A 192 -9.12 4.49 -7.69
CA SER A 192 -10.12 5.27 -8.43
C SER A 192 -11.00 4.37 -9.31
N GLY A 193 -10.45 3.36 -9.98
CA GLY A 193 -11.24 2.41 -10.77
C GLY A 193 -12.16 1.53 -9.91
N LEU A 194 -11.70 1.08 -8.74
CA LEU A 194 -12.53 0.36 -7.78
C LEU A 194 -13.65 1.25 -7.23
N THR A 195 -13.34 2.49 -6.87
CA THR A 195 -14.31 3.47 -6.38
C THR A 195 -15.34 3.81 -7.45
N THR A 196 -14.92 3.93 -8.71
CA THR A 196 -15.81 4.10 -9.87
C THR A 196 -16.80 2.94 -9.97
N THR A 197 -16.31 1.70 -9.95
CA THR A 197 -17.16 0.49 -10.01
C THR A 197 -18.18 0.46 -8.87
N ALA A 198 -17.76 0.84 -7.66
CA ALA A 198 -18.67 0.90 -6.51
C ALA A 198 -19.71 2.02 -6.65
N ALA A 199 -19.31 3.20 -7.12
CA ALA A 199 -20.22 4.33 -7.33
C ALA A 199 -21.25 4.06 -8.43
N GLN A 200 -20.87 3.34 -9.47
CA GLN A 200 -21.73 2.96 -10.59
C GLN A 200 -22.87 1.99 -10.22
N ILE A 201 -22.83 1.41 -9.01
CA ILE A 201 -23.97 0.67 -8.44
C ILE A 201 -25.16 1.61 -8.19
N ILE A 202 -24.91 2.89 -7.89
CA ILE A 202 -25.93 3.89 -7.57
C ILE A 202 -26.09 4.90 -8.72
N GLN A 203 -24.98 5.37 -9.30
CA GLN A 203 -24.95 6.37 -10.37
C GLN A 203 -24.12 5.86 -11.56
N PRO A 204 -24.75 5.35 -12.63
CA PRO A 204 -24.06 4.66 -13.74
C PRO A 204 -22.99 5.48 -14.46
N ASP A 205 -23.17 6.80 -14.56
CA ASP A 205 -22.25 7.69 -15.29
C ASP A 205 -21.15 8.28 -14.38
N PHE A 206 -21.06 7.84 -13.13
CA PHE A 206 -20.05 8.35 -12.19
C PHE A 206 -18.66 7.84 -12.56
N ILE A 207 -17.70 8.74 -12.71
CA ILE A 207 -16.30 8.42 -13.03
C ILE A 207 -15.41 9.11 -11.99
N VAL A 208 -14.57 8.32 -11.31
CA VAL A 208 -13.58 8.84 -10.37
C VAL A 208 -12.26 9.04 -11.09
N SER A 209 -11.78 10.28 -11.09
CA SER A 209 -10.47 10.60 -11.63
C SER A 209 -9.34 10.01 -10.74
N PRO A 210 -8.27 9.44 -11.32
CA PRO A 210 -7.10 9.00 -10.57
C PRO A 210 -6.44 10.11 -9.74
N VAL A 211 -6.61 11.38 -10.12
CA VAL A 211 -6.04 12.53 -9.40
C VAL A 211 -6.93 13.05 -8.26
N VAL A 212 -8.08 12.43 -8.00
CA VAL A 212 -9.08 12.94 -7.03
C VAL A 212 -8.50 13.16 -5.63
N ASN A 213 -7.55 12.32 -5.22
CA ASN A 213 -6.94 12.38 -3.89
C ASN A 213 -5.59 13.12 -3.87
N TYR A 214 -5.14 13.68 -5.00
CA TYR A 214 -3.77 14.18 -5.14
C TYR A 214 -3.41 15.23 -4.08
N TYR A 215 -4.25 16.25 -3.88
CA TYR A 215 -3.99 17.29 -2.88
C TYR A 215 -3.93 16.73 -1.45
N PHE A 216 -4.80 15.77 -1.13
CA PHE A 216 -4.83 15.13 0.18
C PHE A 216 -3.56 14.31 0.41
N GLN A 217 -3.14 13.52 -0.58
CA GLN A 217 -1.92 12.72 -0.54
C GLN A 217 -0.68 13.59 -0.42
N PHE A 218 -0.63 14.69 -1.17
CA PHE A 218 0.48 15.64 -1.17
C PHE A 218 0.68 16.26 0.22
N VAL A 219 -0.40 16.74 0.84
CA VAL A 219 -0.36 17.29 2.21
C VAL A 219 -0.03 16.19 3.24
N SER A 220 -0.59 15.00 3.07
CA SER A 220 -0.31 13.84 3.93
C SER A 220 1.16 13.43 3.86
N GLY A 221 1.81 13.58 2.70
CA GLY A 221 3.24 13.30 2.53
C GLY A 221 4.09 14.14 3.48
N PHE A 222 3.85 15.46 3.55
CA PHE A 222 4.54 16.33 4.51
C PHE A 222 4.25 15.94 5.96
N LEU A 223 3.00 15.62 6.27
CA LEU A 223 2.61 15.18 7.61
C LEU A 223 3.38 13.93 8.03
N ILE A 224 3.46 12.91 7.16
CA ILE A 224 4.19 11.67 7.43
C ILE A 224 5.69 11.92 7.58
N VAL A 225 6.28 12.81 6.79
CA VAL A 225 7.70 13.20 6.98
C VAL A 225 7.91 13.81 8.36
N ILE A 226 7.09 14.78 8.76
CA ILE A 226 7.21 15.46 10.07
C ILE A 226 7.04 14.45 11.21
N VAL A 227 5.98 13.65 11.17
CA VAL A 227 5.68 12.65 12.19
C VAL A 227 6.75 11.57 12.23
N GLY A 228 7.18 11.05 11.08
CA GLY A 228 8.22 10.03 10.96
C GLY A 228 9.55 10.51 11.55
N VAL A 229 9.98 11.72 11.21
CA VAL A 229 11.19 12.34 11.81
C VAL A 229 11.05 12.48 13.32
N TRP A 230 9.91 13.02 13.78
CA TRP A 230 9.68 13.22 15.21
C TRP A 230 9.71 11.90 15.98
N VAL A 231 9.03 10.86 15.50
CA VAL A 231 9.03 9.53 16.12
C VAL A 231 10.44 8.93 16.11
N THR A 232 11.16 9.00 14.98
CA THR A 232 12.51 8.46 14.90
C THR A 232 13.46 9.14 15.88
N GLU A 233 13.51 10.48 15.90
CA GLU A 233 14.51 11.23 16.68
C GLU A 233 14.16 11.38 18.15
N LYS A 234 12.86 11.42 18.50
CA LYS A 234 12.42 11.64 19.89
C LYS A 234 12.05 10.37 20.63
N ILE A 235 11.73 9.28 19.93
CA ILE A 235 11.25 8.04 20.56
C ILE A 235 12.19 6.88 20.23
N VAL A 236 12.45 6.61 18.95
CA VAL A 236 13.18 5.40 18.54
C VAL A 236 14.67 5.51 18.85
N GLU A 237 15.34 6.55 18.38
CA GLU A 237 16.79 6.73 18.55
C GLU A 237 17.19 6.88 20.03
N PRO A 238 16.50 7.68 20.87
CA PRO A 238 16.84 7.77 22.30
C PRO A 238 16.65 6.45 23.04
N ARG A 239 15.67 5.64 22.65
CA ARG A 239 15.40 4.34 23.27
C ARG A 239 16.45 3.29 22.93
N LEU A 240 17.07 3.39 21.75
CA LEU A 240 18.15 2.50 21.32
C LEU A 240 19.50 2.84 21.97
N GLY A 241 19.67 4.09 22.43
CA GLY A 241 20.90 4.54 23.11
C GLY A 241 22.07 4.77 22.15
N LYS A 242 23.26 4.99 22.71
CA LYS A 242 24.48 5.20 21.91
C LYS A 242 24.90 3.88 21.25
N TYR A 243 25.17 3.93 19.96
CA TYR A 243 25.68 2.79 19.22
C TYR A 243 27.10 2.45 19.70
N ALA A 244 27.28 1.23 20.19
CA ALA A 244 28.54 0.71 20.72
C ALA A 244 29.08 -0.48 19.88
N GLY A 245 28.74 -0.53 18.60
CA GLY A 245 29.20 -1.58 17.69
C GLY A 245 30.70 -1.47 17.41
N THR A 246 31.31 -2.62 17.12
CA THR A 246 32.75 -2.78 16.79
C THR A 246 33.14 -2.38 15.37
N GLU A 247 32.15 -2.13 14.49
CA GLU A 247 32.38 -1.78 13.09
C GLU A 247 32.73 -0.31 12.92
N THR A 248 33.82 -0.03 12.19
CA THR A 248 34.24 1.34 11.87
C THR A 248 33.23 2.00 10.94
N PRO A 249 32.87 3.28 11.13
CA PRO A 249 31.95 3.97 10.24
C PRO A 249 32.41 3.89 8.78
N ILE A 250 31.55 3.39 7.91
CA ILE A 250 31.82 3.27 6.47
C ILE A 250 32.04 4.70 5.92
N PRO A 251 33.16 4.97 5.21
CA PRO A 251 33.36 6.26 4.57
C PRO A 251 32.24 6.57 3.59
N LEU A 252 31.68 7.78 3.65
CA LEU A 252 30.71 8.24 2.67
C LEU A 252 31.44 8.56 1.36
N GLU A 253 31.61 7.57 0.50
CA GLU A 253 32.13 7.77 -0.85
C GLU A 253 31.07 8.50 -1.69
N GLN A 254 31.35 9.76 -2.04
CA GLN A 254 30.49 10.52 -2.92
C GLN A 254 30.50 9.87 -4.31
N LEU A 255 29.33 9.64 -4.90
CA LEU A 255 29.23 9.24 -6.29
C LEU A 255 29.83 10.35 -7.15
N ASN A 256 31.09 10.18 -7.57
CA ASN A 256 31.71 11.03 -8.58
C ASN A 256 30.89 10.89 -9.86
N SER A 257 30.45 12.03 -10.40
CA SER A 257 29.78 12.11 -11.69
C SER A 257 30.73 11.62 -12.78
N ALA A 258 30.49 10.40 -13.27
CA ALA A 258 30.93 9.94 -14.57
C ALA A 258 29.70 9.86 -15.49
#